data_AF-A0A7V2LKL2-F1
#
_entry.id   AF-A0A7V2LKL2-F1
#
_cell.length_a   1.000
_cell.length_b   1.000
_cell.length_c   1.000
_cell.angle_alpha   90.00
_cell.angle_beta   90.00
_cell.angle_gamma   90.00
#
_symmetry.space_group_name_H-M   'P 1'
#
loop_
_entity.id
_entity.type
_entity.pdbx_description
1 polymer ?
#
loop_
_entity_poly.entity_id
_entity_poly.type
_entity_poly.pdbx_seq_one_letter_code
_entity_poly.pdbx_strand_id
1 'polypeptide(L)'
;MYYDYPLEPFSSQGPTSDGRMKPNLVAYDGVSTESYGNSNGAPFVSGGVGFFGTSAAAPHVAGAAAMIMQHHPAWSDDQVRGFLESSAIDM
;
A
#
# COMPACT_ATOMS: atom_id res chain seq x y z
N MET A 1 11.02 -13.78 -13.71
CA MET A 1 10.53 -12.54 -14.35
C MET A 1 10.27 -11.58 -13.21
N TYR A 2 11.12 -10.58 -13.04
CA TYR A 2 10.94 -9.55 -12.00
C TYR A 2 9.99 -8.52 -12.61
N TYR A 3 8.78 -8.42 -12.08
CA TYR A 3 7.88 -7.33 -12.46
C TYR A 3 8.35 -6.11 -11.68
N ASP A 4 8.89 -5.10 -12.38
CA ASP A 4 8.95 -3.76 -11.79
C ASP A 4 7.51 -3.33 -11.51
N TYR A 5 7.25 -2.94 -10.27
CA TYR A 5 5.98 -2.37 -9.84
C TYR A 5 6.17 -0.84 -9.77
N PRO A 6 6.01 -0.13 -10.90
CA PRO A 6 6.21 1.32 -10.91
C PRO A 6 5.16 2.01 -10.05
N LEU A 7 5.52 3.17 -9.52
CA LEU A 7 4.57 4.02 -8.83
C LEU A 7 3.49 4.53 -9.79
N GLU A 8 2.24 4.44 -9.37
CA GLU A 8 1.10 4.90 -10.17
C GLU A 8 1.07 6.44 -10.26
N PRO A 9 0.78 7.02 -11.44
CA PRO A 9 0.93 8.46 -11.70
C PRO A 9 -0.06 9.33 -10.90
N PHE A 10 -1.16 8.76 -10.42
CA PHE A 10 -2.12 9.46 -9.56
C PHE A 10 -1.72 9.45 -8.09
N SER A 11 -0.71 8.67 -7.68
CA SER A 11 -0.27 8.62 -6.30
C SER A 11 0.27 10.00 -5.90
N SER A 12 -0.32 10.58 -4.86
CA SER A 12 0.09 11.90 -4.39
C SER A 12 1.53 11.89 -3.90
N GLN A 13 2.30 12.88 -4.33
CA GLN A 13 3.69 13.06 -3.95
C GLN A 13 3.80 14.11 -2.84
N GLY A 14 4.75 13.90 -1.93
CA GLY A 14 5.15 14.93 -0.99
C GLY A 14 6.15 15.93 -1.60
N PRO A 15 6.73 16.81 -0.76
CA PRO A 15 6.45 16.94 0.66
C PRO A 15 5.03 17.48 0.93
N THR A 16 4.59 17.40 2.19
CA THR A 16 3.38 18.11 2.63
C THR A 16 3.57 19.63 2.52
N SER A 17 2.48 20.41 2.59
CA SER A 17 2.54 21.88 2.51
C SER A 17 3.36 22.55 3.62
N ASP A 18 3.58 21.83 4.74
CA ASP A 18 4.43 22.23 5.86
C ASP A 18 5.83 21.60 5.83
N GLY A 19 6.22 20.95 4.74
CA GLY A 19 7.58 20.46 4.50
C GLY A 19 7.93 19.10 5.08
N ARG A 20 6.97 18.34 5.62
CA ARG A 20 7.21 16.97 6.11
C ARG A 20 7.28 15.97 4.95
N MET A 21 8.13 14.96 5.10
CA MET A 21 8.26 13.87 4.13
C MET A 21 7.04 12.94 4.17
N LYS A 22 6.40 12.75 3.00
CA LYS A 22 5.29 11.82 2.75
C LYS A 22 5.30 11.41 1.27
N PRO A 23 4.71 10.25 0.90
CA PRO A 23 4.20 9.20 1.78
C PRO A 23 5.33 8.49 2.55
N ASN A 24 4.99 7.73 3.59
CA ASN A 24 5.97 6.94 4.36
C ASN A 24 6.19 5.54 3.78
N LEU A 25 5.16 4.98 3.15
CA LEU A 25 5.10 3.61 2.66
C LEU A 25 4.27 3.57 1.38
N VAL A 26 4.57 2.61 0.53
CA VAL A 26 3.80 2.25 -0.66
C VAL A 26 3.29 0.81 -0.50
N ALA A 27 2.17 0.48 -1.15
CA ALA A 27 1.61 -0.86 -1.17
C ALA A 27 0.83 -1.07 -2.47
N TYR A 28 0.40 -2.32 -2.71
CA TYR A 28 -0.43 -2.66 -3.86
C TYR A 28 -1.72 -1.86 -3.87
N ASP A 29 -1.97 -1.18 -4.97
CA ASP A 29 -3.08 -0.24 -5.11
C ASP A 29 -4.16 -0.75 -6.08
N GLY A 30 -3.94 -1.88 -6.75
CA GLY A 30 -4.91 -2.58 -7.58
C GLY A 30 -5.52 -3.76 -6.83
N VAL A 31 -6.85 -3.76 -6.68
CA VAL A 31 -7.61 -4.89 -6.10
C VAL A 31 -8.72 -5.36 -7.02
N SER A 32 -8.99 -6.66 -6.96
CA SER A 32 -10.13 -7.29 -7.61
C SER A 32 -10.95 -8.00 -6.55
N THR A 33 -12.24 -7.68 -6.47
CA THR A 33 -13.18 -8.24 -5.51
C THR A 33 -14.55 -8.33 -6.17
N GLU A 34 -15.50 -9.03 -5.53
CA GLU A 34 -16.89 -9.07 -5.99
C GLU A 34 -17.48 -7.66 -6.21
N SER A 35 -17.15 -6.70 -5.33
CA SER A 35 -17.68 -5.33 -5.40
C SER A 35 -16.98 -4.45 -6.44
N TYR A 36 -15.72 -4.75 -6.78
CA TYR A 36 -14.89 -3.91 -7.65
C TYR A 36 -14.58 -4.56 -9.01
N GLY A 37 -15.16 -5.73 -9.28
CA GLY A 37 -14.98 -6.47 -10.52
C GLY A 37 -13.85 -7.50 -10.45
N ASN A 38 -14.08 -8.65 -11.07
CA ASN A 38 -13.10 -9.73 -11.21
C ASN A 38 -12.10 -9.38 -12.33
N SER A 39 -10.79 -9.43 -12.05
CA SER A 39 -9.76 -9.24 -13.06
C SER A 39 -9.74 -10.36 -14.10
N ASN A 40 -10.42 -11.48 -13.84
CA ASN A 40 -10.45 -12.71 -14.64
C ASN A 40 -9.04 -13.23 -14.94
N GLY A 41 -8.12 -13.06 -13.99
CA GLY A 41 -6.70 -13.42 -14.15
C GLY A 41 -5.91 -12.46 -15.06
N ALA A 42 -6.52 -11.36 -15.51
CA ALA A 42 -5.79 -10.31 -16.20
C ALA A 42 -4.82 -9.62 -15.22
N PRO A 43 -3.60 -9.28 -15.66
CA PRO A 43 -2.67 -8.50 -14.85
C PRO A 43 -3.29 -7.15 -14.47
N PHE A 44 -3.04 -6.69 -13.24
CA PHE A 44 -3.36 -5.33 -12.84
C PHE A 44 -2.46 -4.37 -13.64
N VAL A 45 -3.04 -3.74 -14.65
CA VAL A 45 -2.46 -2.62 -15.38
C VAL A 45 -3.32 -1.40 -15.10
N SER A 46 -2.70 -0.23 -14.89
CA SER A 46 -3.39 1.05 -14.68
C SER A 46 -4.50 1.24 -15.73
N GLY A 47 -5.76 1.29 -15.28
CA GLY A 47 -6.95 1.40 -16.16
C GLY A 47 -7.64 0.08 -16.56
N GLY A 48 -7.23 -1.06 -15.98
CA GLY A 48 -7.85 -2.38 -16.19
C GLY A 48 -9.13 -2.63 -15.36
N VAL A 49 -9.54 -3.91 -15.28
CA VAL A 49 -10.69 -4.33 -14.45
C VAL A 49 -10.26 -4.43 -12.99
N GLY A 50 -11.03 -3.82 -12.08
CA GLY A 50 -10.73 -3.75 -10.65
C GLY A 50 -10.86 -2.34 -10.10
N PHE A 51 -10.41 -2.14 -8.87
CA PHE A 51 -10.30 -0.83 -8.25
C PHE A 51 -8.83 -0.47 -8.02
N PHE A 52 -8.43 0.69 -8.54
CA PHE A 52 -7.09 1.24 -8.42
C PHE A 52 -7.11 2.52 -7.58
N GLY A 53 -6.13 2.67 -6.71
CA GLY A 53 -5.93 3.90 -5.96
C GLY A 53 -5.24 3.67 -4.62
N THR A 54 -4.70 4.75 -4.07
CA THR A 54 -4.14 4.75 -2.71
C THR A 54 -5.17 4.31 -1.65
N SER A 55 -6.46 4.50 -1.92
CA SER A 55 -7.57 3.94 -1.13
C SER A 55 -7.58 2.41 -1.07
N ALA A 56 -7.07 1.71 -2.08
CA ALA A 56 -6.88 0.26 -2.07
C ALA A 56 -5.52 -0.15 -1.48
N ALA A 57 -4.49 0.72 -1.56
CA ALA A 57 -3.21 0.51 -0.89
C ALA A 57 -3.31 0.62 0.64
N ALA A 58 -4.07 1.59 1.15
CA ALA A 58 -4.26 1.81 2.58
C ALA A 58 -4.71 0.57 3.38
N PRO A 59 -5.75 -0.19 2.96
CA PRO A 59 -6.16 -1.39 3.68
C PRO A 59 -5.14 -2.54 3.63
N HIS A 60 -4.27 -2.61 2.61
CA HIS A 60 -3.17 -3.59 2.61
C HIS A 60 -2.18 -3.32 3.74
N VAL A 61 -1.76 -2.06 3.89
CA VAL A 61 -0.86 -1.67 5.01
C VAL A 61 -1.57 -1.83 6.35
N ALA A 62 -2.87 -1.52 6.44
CA ALA A 62 -3.66 -1.72 7.65
C ALA A 62 -3.73 -3.21 8.06
N GLY A 63 -3.90 -4.12 7.10
CA GLY A 63 -3.87 -5.57 7.35
C GLY A 63 -2.51 -6.04 7.86
N ALA A 64 -1.41 -5.58 7.26
CA ALA A 64 -0.06 -5.86 7.74
C ALA A 64 0.16 -5.33 9.17
N ALA A 65 -0.29 -4.09 9.44
CA ALA A 65 -0.23 -3.49 10.77
C ALA A 65 -1.03 -4.30 11.80
N ALA A 66 -2.23 -4.77 11.45
CA ALA A 66 -3.06 -5.59 12.32
C ALA A 66 -2.36 -6.92 12.70
N MET A 67 -1.69 -7.57 11.74
CA MET A 67 -0.90 -8.78 12.02
C MET A 67 0.27 -8.52 12.96
N ILE A 68 0.97 -7.38 12.79
CA ILE A 68 2.05 -6.96 13.69
C ILE A 68 1.50 -6.71 15.10
N MET A 69 0.39 -5.97 15.21
CA MET A 69 -0.28 -5.71 16.50
C MET A 69 -0.73 -7.01 17.18
N GLN A 70 -1.25 -7.98 16.41
CA GLN A 70 -1.64 -9.28 16.93
C GLN A 70 -0.42 -10.05 17.50
N HIS A 71 0.73 -9.96 16.84
CA HIS A 71 1.95 -10.62 17.29
C HIS A 71 2.67 -9.87 18.43
N HIS A 72 2.54 -8.54 18.47
CA HIS A 72 3.17 -7.64 19.43
C HIS A 72 2.15 -6.74 20.12
N PRO A 73 1.28 -7.28 21.00
CA PRO A 73 0.14 -6.54 21.57
C PRO A 73 0.53 -5.38 22.52
N ALA A 74 1.79 -5.32 22.95
CA ALA A 74 2.32 -4.24 23.79
C ALA A 74 3.06 -3.16 23.00
N TRP A 75 3.22 -3.30 21.68
CA TRP A 75 3.88 -2.29 20.86
C TRP A 75 2.97 -1.06 20.68
N SER A 76 3.59 0.13 20.69
CA SER A 76 2.93 1.37 20.33
C SER A 76 2.75 1.51 18.81
N ASP A 77 1.89 2.42 18.39
CA ASP A 77 1.69 2.75 16.97
C ASP A 77 2.99 3.15 16.26
N ASP A 78 3.88 3.87 16.95
CA ASP A 78 5.18 4.26 16.41
C ASP A 78 6.13 3.07 16.22
N GLN A 79 6.08 2.07 17.11
CA GLN A 79 6.85 0.84 16.95
C GLN A 79 6.34 0.00 15.77
N VAL A 80 5.02 -0.12 15.63
CA VAL A 80 4.40 -0.81 14.48
C VAL A 80 4.74 -0.10 13.17
N ARG A 81 4.62 1.24 13.14
CA ARG A 81 4.99 2.05 11.97
C ARG A 81 6.47 1.90 11.63
N GLY A 82 7.36 2.05 12.61
CA GLY A 82 8.81 1.94 12.39
C GLY A 82 9.22 0.55 11.90
N PHE A 83 8.55 -0.51 12.37
CA PHE A 83 8.78 -1.86 11.87
C PHE A 83 8.34 -2.00 10.41
N LEU A 84 7.16 -1.48 10.03
CA LEU A 84 6.69 -1.49 8.64
C LEU A 84 7.64 -0.72 7.71
N GLU A 85 8.03 0.49 8.09
CA GLU A 85 8.93 1.34 7.30
C GLU A 85 10.32 0.71 7.14
N SER A 86 10.88 0.12 8.19
CA SER A 86 12.21 -0.53 8.13
C SER A 86 12.20 -1.90 7.42
N SER A 87 11.04 -2.53 7.28
CA SER A 87 10.88 -3.83 6.60
C SER A 87 10.43 -3.69 5.15
N ALA A 88 10.17 -2.46 4.67
CA ALA A 88 9.77 -2.20 3.30
C ALA A 88 10.94 -2.47 2.33
N ILE A 89 10.59 -2.90 1.13
CA ILE A 89 11.55 -3.05 0.02
C ILE A 89 11.64 -1.69 -0.68
N ASP A 90 12.87 -1.25 -0.96
CA ASP A 90 13.12 -0.04 -1.74
C ASP A 90 12.64 -0.24 -3.19
N MET A 91 11.93 0.75 -3.72
CA MET A 91 11.23 0.65 -5.01
C MET A 91 11.99 1.37 -6.14
#